data_AF-A0A348ZGA1-F1
#
_entry.id   AF-A0A348ZGA1-F1
#
_cell.length_a   1.000
_cell.length_b   1.000
_cell.length_c   1.000
_cell.angle_alpha   90.00
_cell.angle_beta   90.00
_cell.angle_gamma   90.00
#
_symmetry.space_group_name_H-M   'P 1'
#
loop_
_entity.id
_entity.type
_entity.pdbx_description
1 polymer ?
#
loop_
_entity_poly.entity_id
_entity_poly.type
_entity_poly.pdbx_seq_one_letter_code
_entity_poly.pdbx_strand_id
1 'polypeptide(L)'
;MINGEIRTIRINCGADPITGAGKLSEKKLEQYQQACYDMAVQSANIWAARSYLDYAEGSQDDTIGQALALSFVAEKTRDLLAQSFAGGGNLSAGKNSADAILANEELSSYLEFNGGNLHYDLVGRDLSEMSVQRLPSGLSEEKELIANTFKRFADEVVAPLAESIHREDLDIPEQIIGPAAEMGCFGTCIPERFGGLQPDDKPDSLGMIVVTEELSRGSLGAAGSLITRPEIAARALLAGGTPAQQEKWLPPLAAGKELCAISITEPNTGSDVAAVSLKASRTGGGWLLNGAKTWCTFAGRSEVLVVLARTNPDTSLGYKGLSLFLVKKPIYKGHSFSHKQKQGGTLTGKAIATLGYRGMHSYDLFFEDYFVPAENLIGEEQGEGKGFYYTMAGFAGGRIQTAARATG
;
A
#
# COMPACT_ATOMS: atom_id res chain seq x y z
N MET A 1 0.62 6.25 -28.55
CA MET A 1 1.71 5.32 -28.19
C MET A 1 1.17 4.02 -27.58
N ILE A 2 0.72 4.00 -26.31
CA ILE A 2 0.42 2.78 -25.54
C ILE A 2 -0.65 1.83 -26.14
N ASN A 3 -1.76 2.36 -26.69
CA ASN A 3 -2.84 1.51 -27.22
C ASN A 3 -2.39 0.57 -28.36
N GLY A 4 -1.39 0.98 -29.15
CA GLY A 4 -0.81 0.13 -30.21
C GLY A 4 0.00 -1.03 -29.64
N GLU A 5 0.73 -0.80 -28.56
CA GLU A 5 1.57 -1.81 -27.90
C GLU A 5 0.72 -2.83 -27.16
N ILE A 6 -0.32 -2.38 -26.45
CA ILE A 6 -1.32 -3.24 -25.81
C ILE A 6 -1.94 -4.18 -26.86
N ARG A 7 -2.29 -3.65 -28.04
CA ARG A 7 -2.86 -4.43 -29.13
C ARG A 7 -1.90 -5.53 -29.60
N THR A 8 -0.62 -5.20 -29.80
CA THR A 8 0.39 -6.18 -30.22
C THR A 8 0.61 -7.26 -29.17
N ILE A 9 0.72 -6.88 -27.89
CA ILE A 9 0.89 -7.85 -26.80
C ILE A 9 -0.32 -8.77 -26.70
N ARG A 10 -1.55 -8.23 -26.82
CA ARG A 10 -2.77 -9.04 -26.86
C ARG A 10 -2.73 -10.07 -27.99
N ILE A 11 -2.44 -9.65 -29.23
CA ILE A 11 -2.32 -10.55 -30.39
C ILE A 11 -1.29 -11.65 -30.13
N ASN A 12 -0.08 -11.26 -29.72
CA ASN A 12 1.02 -12.20 -29.54
C ASN A 12 0.73 -13.19 -28.40
N CYS A 13 0.05 -12.72 -27.34
CA CYS A 13 -0.29 -13.52 -26.16
C CYS A 13 -1.63 -14.26 -26.28
N GLY A 14 -2.34 -14.16 -27.40
CA GLY A 14 -3.54 -14.95 -27.71
C GLY A 14 -4.88 -14.36 -27.22
N ALA A 15 -4.93 -13.06 -26.93
CA ALA A 15 -6.16 -12.33 -26.65
C ALA A 15 -6.59 -11.50 -27.86
N ASP A 16 -7.88 -11.16 -27.90
CA ASP A 16 -8.43 -10.28 -28.91
C ASP A 16 -7.76 -8.90 -28.85
N PRO A 17 -7.27 -8.36 -29.99
CA PRO A 17 -6.53 -7.11 -30.02
C PRO A 17 -7.30 -5.89 -29.49
N ILE A 18 -8.61 -5.86 -29.68
CA ILE A 18 -9.45 -4.66 -29.50
C ILE A 18 -10.15 -4.73 -28.14
N THR A 19 -10.89 -5.81 -27.92
CA THR A 19 -11.67 -6.05 -26.71
C THR A 19 -10.82 -6.60 -25.56
N GLY A 20 -9.68 -7.22 -25.86
CA GLY A 20 -8.89 -7.96 -24.87
C GLY A 20 -9.54 -9.28 -24.44
N ALA A 21 -10.63 -9.70 -25.08
CA ALA A 21 -11.32 -10.95 -24.77
C ALA A 21 -10.43 -12.16 -25.07
N GLY A 22 -10.49 -13.18 -24.20
CA GLY A 22 -9.64 -14.36 -24.26
C GLY A 22 -8.68 -14.46 -23.08
N LYS A 23 -8.04 -15.62 -22.92
CA LYS A 23 -7.06 -15.85 -21.86
C LYS A 23 -5.66 -15.61 -22.40
N LEU A 24 -4.96 -14.63 -21.84
CA LEU A 24 -3.55 -14.39 -22.14
C LEU A 24 -2.71 -15.59 -21.70
N SER A 25 -1.76 -16.00 -22.55
CA SER A 25 -0.81 -17.06 -22.21
C SER A 25 0.28 -16.53 -21.27
N GLU A 26 0.39 -17.10 -20.07
CA GLU A 26 1.41 -16.76 -19.07
C GLU A 26 2.83 -16.90 -19.62
N LYS A 27 3.15 -18.03 -20.26
CA LYS A 27 4.45 -18.29 -20.88
C LYS A 27 4.82 -17.24 -21.94
N LYS A 28 3.83 -16.77 -22.71
CA LYS A 28 4.09 -15.73 -23.72
C LYS A 28 4.23 -14.36 -23.06
N LEU A 29 3.42 -14.04 -22.06
CA LEU A 29 3.56 -12.80 -21.30
C LEU A 29 4.95 -12.68 -20.66
N GLU A 30 5.52 -13.78 -20.18
CA GLU A 30 6.90 -13.82 -19.66
C GLU A 30 7.93 -13.43 -20.74
N GLN A 31 7.76 -13.90 -21.98
CA GLN A 31 8.62 -13.51 -23.11
C GLN A 31 8.52 -12.02 -23.46
N TYR A 32 7.38 -11.38 -23.13
CA TYR A 32 7.15 -9.95 -23.33
C TYR A 32 7.20 -9.15 -22.02
N GLN A 33 7.77 -9.71 -20.94
CA GLN A 33 7.71 -9.09 -19.62
C GLN A 33 8.27 -7.66 -19.62
N GLN A 34 9.42 -7.43 -20.29
CA GLN A 34 10.02 -6.10 -20.40
C GLN A 34 9.07 -5.11 -21.08
N ALA A 35 8.46 -5.48 -22.22
CA ALA A 35 7.53 -4.62 -22.92
C ALA A 35 6.25 -4.33 -22.09
N CYS A 36 5.76 -5.33 -21.34
CA CYS A 36 4.66 -5.13 -20.40
C CYS A 36 5.02 -4.15 -19.28
N TYR A 37 6.23 -4.25 -18.74
CA TYR A 37 6.74 -3.35 -17.72
C TYR A 37 6.90 -1.92 -18.25
N ASP A 38 7.54 -1.76 -19.41
CA ASP A 38 7.76 -0.45 -20.05
C ASP A 38 6.43 0.26 -20.32
N MET A 39 5.43 -0.46 -20.85
CA MET A 39 4.08 0.08 -21.01
C MET A 39 3.44 0.53 -19.69
N ALA A 40 3.64 -0.24 -18.62
CA ALA A 40 3.09 0.12 -17.30
C ALA A 40 3.74 1.40 -16.76
N VAL A 41 5.06 1.53 -16.89
CA VAL A 41 5.81 2.75 -16.51
C VAL A 41 5.40 3.95 -17.37
N GLN A 42 5.29 3.78 -18.68
CA GLN A 42 4.82 4.85 -19.58
C GLN A 42 3.39 5.29 -19.24
N SER A 43 2.50 4.32 -18.96
CA SER A 43 1.13 4.61 -18.53
C SER A 43 1.13 5.42 -17.22
N ALA A 44 1.96 5.02 -16.25
CA ALA A 44 2.11 5.74 -14.99
C ALA A 44 2.63 7.18 -15.20
N ASN A 45 3.65 7.37 -16.06
CA ASN A 45 4.20 8.69 -16.37
C ASN A 45 3.17 9.60 -17.05
N ILE A 46 2.36 9.08 -17.98
CA ILE A 46 1.29 9.86 -18.63
C ILE A 46 0.20 10.24 -17.62
N TRP A 47 -0.19 9.31 -16.74
CA TRP A 47 -1.16 9.60 -15.69
C TRP A 47 -0.63 10.66 -14.72
N ALA A 48 0.63 10.54 -14.29
CA ALA A 48 1.26 11.54 -13.43
C ALA A 48 1.32 12.91 -14.10
N ALA A 49 1.78 12.99 -15.36
CA ALA A 49 1.83 14.24 -16.11
C ALA A 49 0.43 14.89 -16.23
N ARG A 50 -0.62 14.10 -16.50
CA ARG A 50 -1.99 14.61 -16.52
C ARG A 50 -2.42 15.18 -15.17
N SER A 51 -2.16 14.46 -14.08
CA SER A 51 -2.49 14.96 -12.74
C SER A 51 -1.77 16.26 -12.39
N TYR A 52 -0.52 16.43 -12.83
CA TYR A 52 0.21 17.69 -12.64
C TYR A 52 -0.28 18.82 -13.55
N LEU A 53 -0.79 18.52 -14.76
CA LEU A 53 -1.49 19.51 -15.59
C LEU A 53 -2.77 20.00 -14.91
N ASP A 54 -3.60 19.07 -14.42
CA ASP A 54 -4.84 19.41 -13.70
C ASP A 54 -4.52 20.27 -12.45
N TYR A 55 -3.45 19.95 -11.73
CA TYR A 55 -2.96 20.75 -10.61
C TYR A 55 -2.50 22.15 -11.04
N ALA A 56 -1.74 22.25 -12.13
CA ALA A 56 -1.24 23.52 -12.66
C ALA A 56 -2.37 24.44 -13.14
N GLU A 57 -3.44 23.87 -13.71
CA GLU A 57 -4.65 24.60 -14.11
C GLU A 57 -5.44 25.11 -12.91
N GLY A 58 -5.51 24.32 -11.83
CA GLY A 58 -6.20 24.67 -10.59
C GLY A 58 -5.45 25.64 -9.67
N SER A 59 -4.14 25.84 -9.89
CA SER A 59 -3.24 26.59 -9.00
C SER A 59 -2.73 27.89 -9.63
N GLN A 60 -3.59 28.65 -10.32
CA GLN A 60 -3.18 29.84 -11.10
C GLN A 60 -2.54 30.95 -10.25
N ASP A 61 -2.89 31.03 -8.97
CA ASP A 61 -2.34 32.02 -8.04
C ASP A 61 -0.99 31.58 -7.43
N ASP A 62 -0.56 30.33 -7.65
CA ASP A 62 0.74 29.81 -7.19
C ASP A 62 1.71 29.61 -8.35
N THR A 63 2.49 30.65 -8.60
CA THR A 63 3.50 30.67 -9.65
C THR A 63 4.58 29.59 -9.50
N ILE A 64 4.96 29.21 -8.28
CA ILE A 64 6.02 28.20 -8.06
C ILE A 64 5.47 26.80 -8.26
N GLY A 65 4.32 26.47 -7.65
CA GLY A 65 3.69 25.17 -7.83
C GLY A 65 3.35 24.92 -9.30
N GLN A 66 2.88 25.94 -10.01
CA GLN A 66 2.65 25.85 -11.46
C GLN A 66 3.96 25.60 -12.23
N ALA A 67 5.03 26.35 -11.94
CA ALA A 67 6.32 26.16 -12.61
C ALA A 67 6.89 24.74 -12.38
N LEU A 68 6.80 24.22 -11.16
CA LEU A 68 7.23 22.85 -10.83
C LEU A 68 6.38 21.78 -11.52
N ALA A 69 5.06 21.97 -11.55
CA ALA A 69 4.16 21.05 -12.21
C ALA A 69 4.42 21.00 -13.73
N LEU A 70 4.56 22.15 -14.38
CA LEU A 70 4.89 22.23 -15.79
C LEU A 70 6.30 21.70 -16.08
N SER A 71 7.26 21.92 -15.20
CA SER A 71 8.61 21.33 -15.27
C SER A 71 8.58 19.81 -15.23
N PHE A 72 7.80 19.23 -14.31
CA PHE A 72 7.61 17.79 -14.19
C PHE A 72 6.96 17.18 -15.44
N VAL A 73 5.92 17.84 -15.98
CA VAL A 73 5.24 17.41 -17.21
C VAL A 73 6.20 17.44 -18.40
N ALA A 74 7.05 18.47 -18.51
CA ALA A 74 8.07 18.55 -19.54
C ALA A 74 9.10 17.42 -19.43
N GLU A 75 9.56 17.12 -18.22
CA GLU A 75 10.48 16.00 -17.95
C GLU A 75 9.85 14.66 -18.36
N LYS A 76 8.63 14.35 -17.88
CA LYS A 76 7.96 13.09 -18.23
C LYS A 76 7.68 12.99 -19.73
N THR A 77 7.38 14.10 -20.40
CA THR A 77 7.18 14.11 -21.86
C THR A 77 8.49 13.81 -22.59
N ARG A 78 9.62 14.38 -22.15
CA ARG A 78 10.95 14.07 -22.72
C ARG A 78 11.36 12.63 -22.46
N ASP A 79 11.08 12.07 -21.28
CA ASP A 79 11.33 10.65 -20.99
C ASP A 79 10.62 9.74 -21.99
N LEU A 80 9.35 10.04 -22.30
CA LEU A 80 8.56 9.29 -23.29
C LEU A 80 9.13 9.43 -24.71
N LEU A 81 9.60 10.62 -25.08
CA LEU A 81 10.27 10.86 -26.37
C LEU A 81 11.57 10.05 -26.44
N ALA A 82 12.43 10.13 -25.42
CA ALA A 82 13.70 9.41 -25.36
C ALA A 82 13.50 7.89 -25.49
N GLN A 83 12.51 7.33 -24.79
CA GLN A 83 12.16 5.90 -24.89
C GLN A 83 11.69 5.51 -26.30
N SER A 84 10.97 6.40 -26.99
CA SER A 84 10.52 6.19 -28.38
C SER A 84 11.71 6.10 -29.36
N PHE A 85 12.78 6.85 -29.11
CA PHE A 85 14.02 6.78 -29.90
C PHE A 85 14.91 5.58 -29.54
N ALA A 86 14.95 5.19 -28.27
CA ALA A 86 15.75 4.07 -27.76
C ALA A 86 15.22 2.68 -28.16
N GLY A 87 14.11 2.60 -28.89
CA GLY A 87 13.48 1.33 -29.24
C GLY A 87 12.70 0.69 -28.08
N GLY A 88 12.38 1.46 -27.04
CA GLY A 88 11.58 1.04 -25.87
C GLY A 88 10.12 0.66 -26.20
N GLY A 89 9.76 0.73 -27.48
CA GLY A 89 8.64 0.01 -28.07
C GLY A 89 9.09 -0.47 -29.45
N ASN A 90 9.13 -1.79 -29.67
CA ASN A 90 9.48 -2.41 -30.96
C ASN A 90 8.45 -2.12 -32.09
N LEU A 91 7.63 -1.07 -31.97
CA LEU A 91 6.42 -0.87 -32.76
C LEU A 91 6.34 0.57 -33.29
N SER A 92 6.11 0.68 -34.59
CA SER A 92 6.04 1.90 -35.40
C SER A 92 5.10 3.00 -34.87
N ALA A 93 4.13 2.66 -34.02
CA ALA A 93 3.15 3.61 -33.47
C ALA A 93 3.74 4.61 -32.45
N GLY A 94 4.87 4.29 -31.81
CA GLY A 94 5.59 5.21 -30.90
C GLY A 94 6.25 6.37 -31.66
N LYS A 95 6.93 6.05 -32.77
CA LYS A 95 7.68 7.02 -33.59
C LYS A 95 6.81 8.13 -34.15
N ASN A 96 5.65 7.79 -34.74
CA ASN A 96 4.73 8.79 -35.30
C ASN A 96 4.20 9.78 -34.25
N SER A 97 4.05 9.37 -32.98
CA SER A 97 3.62 10.27 -31.90
C SER A 97 4.75 11.19 -31.44
N ALA A 98 5.99 10.68 -31.36
CA ALA A 98 7.17 11.49 -31.03
C ALA A 98 7.45 12.55 -32.11
N ASP A 99 7.40 12.15 -33.38
CA ASP A 99 7.58 13.05 -34.52
C ASP A 99 6.51 14.15 -34.52
N ALA A 100 5.26 13.83 -34.17
CA ALA A 100 4.18 14.82 -34.08
C ALA A 100 4.37 15.84 -32.95
N ILE A 101 4.93 15.41 -31.81
CA ILE A 101 5.26 16.31 -30.69
C ILE A 101 6.40 17.26 -31.10
N LEU A 102 7.46 16.73 -31.70
CA LEU A 102 8.61 17.52 -32.14
C LEU A 102 8.30 18.45 -33.30
N ALA A 103 7.34 18.09 -34.17
CA ALA A 103 6.88 18.93 -35.27
C ALA A 103 5.94 20.07 -34.82
N ASN A 104 5.48 20.07 -33.57
CA ASN A 104 4.64 21.12 -33.02
C ASN A 104 5.52 22.17 -32.32
N GLU A 105 5.60 23.38 -32.90
CA GLU A 105 6.45 24.46 -32.39
C GLU A 105 6.09 24.91 -30.96
N GLU A 106 4.80 24.94 -30.60
CA GLU A 106 4.35 25.31 -29.26
C GLU A 106 4.80 24.27 -28.23
N LEU A 107 4.63 22.98 -28.54
CA LEU A 107 5.09 21.89 -27.68
C LEU A 107 6.62 21.85 -27.58
N SER A 108 7.33 22.05 -28.68
CA SER A 108 8.80 22.11 -28.67
C SER A 108 9.30 23.25 -27.79
N SER A 109 8.71 24.45 -27.94
CA SER A 109 9.05 25.62 -27.13
C SER A 109 8.72 25.40 -25.65
N TYR A 110 7.56 24.80 -25.35
CA TYR A 110 7.18 24.42 -24.00
C TYR A 110 8.20 23.47 -23.37
N LEU A 111 8.61 22.42 -24.10
CA LEU A 111 9.58 21.46 -23.62
C LEU A 111 10.93 22.12 -23.39
N GLU A 112 11.42 22.94 -24.33
CA GLU A 112 12.69 23.67 -24.21
C GLU A 112 12.72 24.60 -22.99
N PHE A 113 11.64 25.36 -22.77
CA PHE A 113 11.55 26.28 -21.64
C PHE A 113 11.41 25.52 -20.32
N ASN A 114 10.34 24.74 -20.13
CA ASN A 114 10.01 24.15 -18.84
C ASN A 114 10.93 22.98 -18.45
N GLY A 115 11.57 22.33 -19.41
CA GLY A 115 12.61 21.34 -19.14
C GLY A 115 14.04 21.90 -19.25
N GLY A 116 14.21 23.19 -19.51
CA GLY A 116 15.54 23.78 -19.69
C GLY A 116 16.30 23.93 -18.38
N ASN A 117 17.62 23.72 -18.40
CA ASN A 117 18.48 23.90 -17.21
C ASN A 117 18.34 25.30 -16.59
N LEU A 118 18.12 26.33 -17.42
CA LEU A 118 17.89 27.69 -16.94
C LEU A 118 16.60 27.81 -16.13
N HIS A 119 15.53 27.14 -16.57
CA HIS A 119 14.26 27.17 -15.84
C HIS A 119 14.36 26.40 -14.52
N TYR A 120 15.05 25.25 -14.51
CA TYR A 120 15.35 24.52 -13.27
C TYR A 120 16.18 25.36 -12.28
N ASP A 121 17.16 26.12 -12.77
CA ASP A 121 17.97 27.03 -11.94
C ASP A 121 17.11 28.15 -11.32
N LEU A 122 16.23 28.76 -12.12
CA LEU A 122 15.29 29.79 -11.64
C LEU A 122 14.34 29.23 -10.57
N VAL A 123 13.67 28.11 -10.85
CA VAL A 123 12.74 27.48 -9.90
C VAL A 123 13.47 27.06 -8.62
N GLY A 124 14.67 26.49 -8.73
CA GLY A 124 15.49 26.10 -7.57
C GLY A 124 15.91 27.29 -6.72
N ARG A 125 16.24 28.43 -7.36
CA ARG A 125 16.55 29.68 -6.69
C ARG A 125 15.34 30.24 -5.96
N ASP A 126 14.19 30.31 -6.63
CA ASP A 126 12.95 30.83 -6.05
C ASP A 126 12.51 29.99 -4.83
N LEU A 127 12.59 28.66 -4.93
CA LEU A 127 12.33 27.75 -3.81
C LEU A 127 13.24 28.02 -2.61
N SER A 128 14.53 28.28 -2.87
CA SER A 128 15.53 28.54 -1.84
C SER A 128 15.33 29.92 -1.19
N GLU A 129 15.00 30.94 -1.97
CA GLU A 129 14.81 32.33 -1.50
C GLU A 129 13.47 32.52 -0.78
N MET A 130 12.39 31.88 -1.26
CA MET A 130 11.05 32.03 -0.70
C MET A 130 10.82 31.21 0.58
N SER A 131 11.79 30.40 1.01
CA SER A 131 11.66 29.52 2.19
C SER A 131 10.36 28.69 2.15
N VAL A 132 10.00 28.20 0.95
CA VAL A 132 8.76 27.45 0.74
C VAL A 132 8.80 26.19 1.58
N GLN A 133 8.02 26.16 2.67
CA GLN A 133 7.96 24.99 3.55
C GLN A 133 7.08 23.88 2.97
N ARG A 134 6.08 24.24 2.18
CA ARG A 134 5.15 23.33 1.53
C ARG A 134 4.51 24.04 0.33
N LEU A 135 4.40 23.33 -0.80
CA LEU A 135 3.61 23.79 -1.93
C LEU A 135 2.12 23.72 -1.59
N PRO A 136 1.25 24.56 -2.20
CA PRO A 136 -0.19 24.44 -2.07
C PRO A 136 -0.64 23.03 -2.39
N SER A 137 -1.39 22.43 -1.49
CA SER A 137 -1.74 21.01 -1.58
C SER A 137 -2.94 20.72 -2.49
N GLY A 138 -3.76 21.75 -2.80
CA GLY A 138 -5.07 21.57 -3.45
C GLY A 138 -6.11 20.85 -2.58
N LEU A 139 -5.82 20.64 -1.29
CA LEU A 139 -6.71 19.97 -0.35
C LEU A 139 -7.82 20.92 0.13
N SER A 140 -8.95 20.35 0.57
CA SER A 140 -9.98 21.12 1.27
C SER A 140 -9.48 21.61 2.63
N GLU A 141 -10.11 22.67 3.17
CA GLU A 141 -9.77 23.21 4.50
C GLU A 141 -9.81 22.14 5.61
N GLU A 142 -10.77 21.21 5.53
CA GLU A 142 -10.88 20.07 6.44
C GLU A 142 -9.64 19.17 6.37
N LYS A 143 -9.19 18.81 5.16
CA LYS A 143 -8.01 17.96 4.99
C LYS A 143 -6.71 18.69 5.32
N GLU A 144 -6.64 20.00 5.09
CA GLU A 144 -5.52 20.82 5.57
C GLU A 144 -5.45 20.88 7.09
N LEU A 145 -6.59 20.98 7.78
CA LEU A 145 -6.61 20.96 9.24
C LEU A 145 -6.10 19.61 9.78
N ILE A 146 -6.48 18.50 9.14
CA ILE A 146 -5.98 17.16 9.46
C ILE A 146 -4.46 17.10 9.22
N ALA A 147 -3.98 17.56 8.05
CA ALA A 147 -2.56 17.60 7.72
C ALA A 147 -1.76 18.35 8.79
N ASN A 148 -2.16 19.57 9.11
CA ASN A 148 -1.48 20.41 10.10
C ASN A 148 -1.48 19.80 11.50
N THR A 149 -2.53 19.06 11.85
CA THR A 149 -2.64 18.39 13.15
C THR A 149 -1.65 17.23 13.26
N PHE A 150 -1.58 16.37 12.24
CA PHE A 150 -0.62 15.26 12.23
C PHE A 150 0.80 15.71 11.95
N LYS A 151 0.99 16.82 11.24
CA LYS A 151 2.30 17.48 11.08
C LYS A 151 2.88 17.86 12.43
N ARG A 152 2.11 18.55 13.29
CA ARG A 152 2.56 18.90 14.64
C ARG A 152 2.88 17.67 15.47
N PHE A 153 2.03 16.65 15.43
CA PHE A 153 2.29 15.40 16.14
C PHE A 153 3.57 14.70 15.64
N ALA A 154 3.80 14.70 14.32
CA ALA A 154 5.02 14.17 13.72
C ALA A 154 6.26 14.96 14.18
N ASP A 155 6.20 16.29 14.20
CA ASP A 155 7.33 17.15 14.59
C ASP A 155 7.62 17.13 16.09
N GLU A 156 6.59 17.13 16.93
CA GLU A 156 6.72 17.29 18.38
C GLU A 156 6.88 15.96 19.13
N VAL A 157 6.40 14.84 18.56
CA VAL A 157 6.39 13.54 19.23
C VAL A 157 7.14 12.47 18.46
N VAL A 158 6.86 12.29 17.17
CA VAL A 158 7.43 11.17 16.39
C VAL A 158 8.90 11.41 16.07
N ALA A 159 9.23 12.53 15.44
CA ALA A 159 10.59 12.84 14.98
C ALA A 159 11.63 12.86 16.12
N PRO A 160 11.34 13.45 17.32
CA PRO A 160 12.28 13.42 18.44
C PRO A 160 12.62 12.02 18.97
N LEU A 161 11.72 11.04 18.78
CA LEU A 161 11.90 9.67 19.24
C LEU A 161 12.47 8.74 18.16
N ALA A 162 12.40 9.13 16.89
CA ALA A 162 12.73 8.29 15.74
C ALA A 162 14.17 7.77 15.73
N GLU A 163 15.15 8.62 16.08
CA GLU A 163 16.56 8.23 16.09
C GLU A 163 16.83 7.13 17.13
N SER A 164 16.35 7.28 18.36
CA SER A 164 16.54 6.28 19.43
C SER A 164 15.90 4.95 19.05
N ILE A 165 14.65 4.97 18.55
CA ILE A 165 13.96 3.77 18.07
C ILE A 165 14.80 3.02 17.03
N HIS A 166 15.41 3.75 16.09
CA HIS A 166 16.23 3.15 15.05
C HIS A 166 17.57 2.62 15.58
N ARG A 167 18.33 3.44 16.30
CA ARG A 167 19.71 3.13 16.69
C ARG A 167 19.80 2.08 17.79
N GLU A 168 18.81 2.04 18.65
CA GLU A 168 18.74 1.12 19.79
C GLU A 168 17.84 -0.10 19.51
N ASP A 169 17.26 -0.19 18.31
CA ASP A 169 16.36 -1.27 17.87
C ASP A 169 15.19 -1.49 18.84
N LEU A 170 14.54 -0.39 19.23
CA LEU A 170 13.44 -0.41 20.21
C LEU A 170 12.10 -0.69 19.54
N ASP A 171 11.14 -1.18 20.32
CA ASP A 171 9.72 -1.12 19.96
C ASP A 171 9.25 0.35 19.87
N ILE A 172 8.18 0.60 19.12
CA ILE A 172 7.49 1.91 19.17
C ILE A 172 6.94 2.16 20.60
N PRO A 173 7.30 3.28 21.24
CA PRO A 173 6.87 3.59 22.60
C PRO A 173 5.38 3.98 22.66
N GLU A 174 4.78 3.82 23.84
CA GLU A 174 3.39 4.25 24.10
C GLU A 174 3.19 5.77 23.94
N GLN A 175 4.29 6.54 24.04
CA GLN A 175 4.31 7.98 23.76
C GLN A 175 3.92 8.30 22.32
N ILE A 176 4.05 7.35 21.38
CA ILE A 176 3.57 7.47 20.00
C ILE A 176 2.22 6.78 19.85
N ILE A 177 2.11 5.51 20.28
CA ILE A 177 0.90 4.69 20.04
C ILE A 177 -0.35 5.27 20.73
N GLY A 178 -0.22 5.69 21.99
CA GLY A 178 -1.33 6.23 22.79
C GLY A 178 -1.93 7.49 22.16
N PRO A 179 -1.14 8.56 21.96
CA PRO A 179 -1.63 9.77 21.30
C PRO A 179 -2.14 9.51 19.87
N ALA A 180 -1.49 8.64 19.09
CA ALA A 180 -1.99 8.27 17.77
C ALA A 180 -3.39 7.64 17.86
N ALA A 181 -3.65 6.76 18.84
CA ALA A 181 -4.99 6.20 19.07
C ALA A 181 -6.00 7.27 19.49
N GLU A 182 -5.64 8.16 20.41
CA GLU A 182 -6.50 9.26 20.88
C GLU A 182 -6.88 10.23 19.75
N MET A 183 -5.98 10.45 18.79
CA MET A 183 -6.22 11.26 17.58
C MET A 183 -7.03 10.53 16.50
N GLY A 184 -7.42 9.26 16.72
CA GLY A 184 -8.19 8.47 15.77
C GLY A 184 -7.38 7.92 14.58
N CYS A 185 -6.05 7.89 14.69
CA CYS A 185 -5.12 7.48 13.62
C CYS A 185 -5.42 6.08 13.06
N PHE A 186 -5.78 5.12 13.91
CA PHE A 186 -6.09 3.75 13.50
C PHE A 186 -7.48 3.59 12.86
N GLY A 187 -8.35 4.60 13.01
CA GLY A 187 -9.73 4.61 12.51
C GLY A 187 -9.93 5.40 11.20
N THR A 188 -8.88 5.95 10.58
CA THR A 188 -9.00 6.81 9.39
C THR A 188 -9.66 6.16 8.18
N CYS A 189 -9.71 4.83 8.18
CA CYS A 189 -10.22 3.98 7.09
C CYS A 189 -11.36 3.07 7.53
N ILE A 190 -11.87 3.29 8.75
CA ILE A 190 -12.96 2.53 9.32
C ILE A 190 -14.19 3.44 9.30
N PRO A 191 -15.36 2.94 8.84
CA PRO A 191 -16.57 3.74 8.80
C PRO A 191 -16.98 4.32 10.17
N GLU A 192 -17.57 5.51 10.16
CA GLU A 192 -18.05 6.22 11.36
C GLU A 192 -19.01 5.38 12.21
N ARG A 193 -19.89 4.58 11.60
CA ARG A 193 -20.77 3.64 12.34
C ARG A 193 -20.03 2.63 13.22
N PHE A 194 -18.75 2.37 12.94
CA PHE A 194 -17.88 1.52 13.75
C PHE A 194 -16.90 2.33 14.63
N GLY A 195 -17.08 3.65 14.76
CA GLY A 195 -16.24 4.53 15.55
C GLY A 195 -14.94 4.97 14.88
N GLY A 196 -14.84 4.84 13.56
CA GLY A 196 -13.74 5.41 12.78
C GLY A 196 -14.04 6.82 12.25
N LEU A 197 -13.25 7.28 11.28
CA LEU A 197 -13.33 8.62 10.69
C LEU A 197 -13.69 8.61 9.20
N GLN A 198 -13.85 7.43 8.60
CA GLN A 198 -14.28 7.34 7.21
C GLN A 198 -15.80 7.56 7.13
N PRO A 199 -16.29 8.48 6.27
CA PRO A 199 -17.72 8.65 6.07
C PRO A 199 -18.42 7.33 5.71
N ASP A 200 -19.61 7.11 6.26
CA ASP A 200 -20.37 5.88 6.03
C ASP A 200 -20.86 5.73 4.58
N ASP A 201 -21.10 6.86 3.90
CA ASP A 201 -21.76 6.95 2.59
C ASP A 201 -20.80 7.00 1.40
N LYS A 202 -19.51 7.28 1.63
CA LYS A 202 -18.50 7.36 0.57
C LYS A 202 -17.12 6.88 1.04
N PRO A 203 -16.34 6.23 0.17
CA PRO A 203 -14.92 6.04 0.42
C PRO A 203 -14.19 7.37 0.56
N ASP A 204 -13.40 7.53 1.61
CA ASP A 204 -12.46 8.63 1.76
C ASP A 204 -11.06 8.07 2.00
N SER A 205 -10.28 7.96 0.93
CA SER A 205 -8.86 7.58 1.04
C SER A 205 -7.96 8.79 1.26
N LEU A 206 -8.45 10.01 1.01
CA LEU A 206 -7.63 11.22 1.06
C LEU A 206 -7.29 11.62 2.49
N GLY A 207 -8.25 11.54 3.42
CA GLY A 207 -7.98 11.77 4.84
C GLY A 207 -6.88 10.84 5.37
N MET A 208 -6.95 9.56 5.02
CA MET A 208 -5.93 8.57 5.36
C MET A 208 -4.57 8.87 4.72
N ILE A 209 -4.52 9.28 3.45
CA ILE A 209 -3.28 9.61 2.73
C ILE A 209 -2.56 10.74 3.45
N VAL A 210 -3.26 11.84 3.73
CA VAL A 210 -2.71 13.04 4.37
C VAL A 210 -2.11 12.71 5.75
N VAL A 211 -2.82 11.91 6.55
CA VAL A 211 -2.31 11.47 7.86
C VAL A 211 -1.04 10.63 7.68
N THR A 212 -1.05 9.72 6.71
CA THR A 212 0.06 8.79 6.46
C THR A 212 1.31 9.54 5.99
N GLU A 213 1.17 10.53 5.11
CA GLU A 213 2.26 11.39 4.64
C GLU A 213 2.94 12.10 5.81
N GLU A 214 2.17 12.83 6.63
CA GLU A 214 2.74 13.61 7.73
C GLU A 214 3.44 12.73 8.78
N LEU A 215 2.88 11.56 9.10
CA LEU A 215 3.51 10.62 10.02
C LEU A 215 4.78 9.98 9.44
N SER A 216 4.80 9.71 8.14
CA SER A 216 5.97 9.12 7.46
C SER A 216 7.14 10.09 7.40
N ARG A 217 6.84 11.38 7.20
CA ARG A 217 7.81 12.48 7.29
C ARG A 217 8.48 12.56 8.66
N GLY A 218 7.73 12.32 9.73
CA GLY A 218 8.28 12.23 11.09
C GLY A 218 9.14 10.97 11.26
N SER A 219 8.58 9.81 10.92
CA SER A 219 9.32 8.55 10.78
C SER A 219 8.43 7.46 10.19
N LEU A 220 8.82 6.94 9.02
CA LEU A 220 8.18 5.81 8.35
C LEU A 220 8.02 4.58 9.28
N GLY A 221 9.07 4.24 10.04
CA GLY A 221 9.11 3.05 10.88
C GLY A 221 8.39 3.24 12.22
N ALA A 222 8.45 4.44 12.81
CA ALA A 222 7.89 4.69 14.13
C ALA A 222 6.41 5.09 14.11
N ALA A 223 5.92 5.70 13.02
CA ALA A 223 4.52 6.13 12.93
C ALA A 223 3.90 5.92 11.54
N GLY A 224 4.63 6.26 10.47
CA GLY A 224 4.09 6.29 9.10
C GLY A 224 3.45 4.99 8.62
N SER A 225 3.86 3.84 9.16
CA SER A 225 3.29 2.55 8.77
C SER A 225 2.27 1.95 9.74
N LEU A 226 1.95 2.62 10.84
CA LEU A 226 0.96 2.14 11.81
C LEU A 226 -0.44 1.99 11.19
N ILE A 227 -0.86 2.95 10.35
CA ILE A 227 -2.21 3.02 9.75
C ILE A 227 -2.45 1.93 8.70
N THR A 228 -1.41 1.53 7.98
CA THR A 228 -1.58 0.61 6.86
C THR A 228 -2.07 -0.79 7.32
N ARG A 229 -1.90 -1.17 8.59
CA ARG A 229 -2.36 -2.47 9.11
C ARG A 229 -3.89 -2.48 9.32
N PRO A 230 -4.48 -1.57 10.12
CA PRO A 230 -5.93 -1.50 10.25
C PRO A 230 -6.62 -1.23 8.91
N GLU A 231 -6.01 -0.48 7.98
CA GLU A 231 -6.51 -0.33 6.60
C GLU A 231 -6.77 -1.67 5.91
N ILE A 232 -5.76 -2.54 5.89
CA ILE A 232 -5.86 -3.84 5.20
C ILE A 232 -6.87 -4.74 5.91
N ALA A 233 -6.86 -4.75 7.25
CA ALA A 233 -7.77 -5.54 8.05
C ALA A 233 -9.24 -5.09 7.88
N ALA A 234 -9.49 -3.78 7.95
CA ALA A 234 -10.81 -3.18 7.82
C ALA A 234 -11.41 -3.43 6.43
N ARG A 235 -10.63 -3.22 5.36
CA ARG A 235 -11.10 -3.51 4.00
C ARG A 235 -11.45 -4.97 3.79
N ALA A 236 -10.67 -5.90 4.34
CA ALA A 236 -10.99 -7.33 4.26
C ALA A 236 -12.29 -7.66 5.01
N LEU A 237 -12.48 -7.10 6.21
CA LEU A 237 -13.71 -7.26 7.01
C LEU A 237 -14.94 -6.63 6.34
N LEU A 238 -14.81 -5.45 5.74
CA LEU A 238 -15.90 -4.80 5.01
C LEU A 238 -16.26 -5.54 3.71
N ALA A 239 -15.28 -6.15 3.05
CA ALA A 239 -15.49 -6.92 1.82
C ALA A 239 -16.07 -8.32 2.06
N GLY A 240 -15.80 -8.94 3.20
CA GLY A 240 -16.09 -10.36 3.42
C GLY A 240 -16.60 -10.77 4.79
N GLY A 241 -16.48 -9.92 5.80
CA GLY A 241 -16.89 -10.22 7.16
C GLY A 241 -18.40 -10.21 7.34
N THR A 242 -18.91 -11.10 8.19
CA THR A 242 -20.32 -11.07 8.60
C THR A 242 -20.62 -9.80 9.39
N PRO A 243 -21.89 -9.34 9.49
CA PRO A 243 -22.23 -8.19 10.33
C PRO A 243 -21.73 -8.33 11.77
N ALA A 244 -21.85 -9.53 12.35
CA ALA A 244 -21.34 -9.82 13.69
C ALA A 244 -19.81 -9.68 13.80
N GLN A 245 -19.06 -10.08 12.75
CA GLN A 245 -17.61 -9.87 12.70
C GLN A 245 -17.27 -8.39 12.57
N GLN A 246 -17.98 -7.64 11.74
CA GLN A 246 -17.73 -6.19 11.57
C GLN A 246 -17.93 -5.44 12.89
N GLU A 247 -19.06 -5.68 13.57
CA GLU A 247 -19.36 -5.10 14.90
C GLU A 247 -18.36 -5.53 15.98
N LYS A 248 -17.85 -6.77 15.93
CA LYS A 248 -16.89 -7.29 16.90
C LYS A 248 -15.49 -6.69 16.72
N TRP A 249 -15.03 -6.57 15.47
CA TRP A 249 -13.61 -6.32 15.17
C TRP A 249 -13.30 -4.89 14.75
N LEU A 250 -14.19 -4.19 14.04
CA LEU A 250 -13.88 -2.84 13.54
C LEU A 250 -13.79 -1.79 14.66
N PRO A 251 -14.68 -1.74 15.66
CA PRO A 251 -14.59 -0.75 16.73
C PRO A 251 -13.29 -0.77 17.56
N PRO A 252 -12.79 -1.92 18.05
CA PRO A 252 -11.52 -1.92 18.79
C PRO A 252 -10.32 -1.58 17.91
N LEU A 253 -10.34 -1.92 16.62
CA LEU A 253 -9.31 -1.52 15.65
C LEU A 253 -9.33 0.00 15.42
N ALA A 254 -10.51 0.60 15.23
CA ALA A 254 -10.65 2.03 15.01
C ALA A 254 -10.15 2.86 16.20
N ALA A 255 -10.45 2.39 17.42
CA ALA A 255 -10.02 3.03 18.65
C ALA A 255 -8.54 2.77 19.01
N GLY A 256 -7.81 1.97 18.23
CA GLY A 256 -6.44 1.56 18.57
C GLY A 256 -6.33 0.71 19.85
N LYS A 257 -7.44 0.14 20.32
CA LYS A 257 -7.50 -0.71 21.53
C LYS A 257 -7.01 -2.13 21.26
N GLU A 258 -7.18 -2.58 20.02
CA GLU A 258 -6.51 -3.77 19.50
C GLU A 258 -5.72 -3.36 18.28
N LEU A 259 -4.42 -3.68 18.27
CA LEU A 259 -3.54 -3.45 17.14
C LEU A 259 -3.47 -4.72 16.29
N CYS A 260 -3.24 -4.55 14.99
CA CYS A 260 -3.20 -5.67 14.07
C CYS A 260 -1.91 -5.75 13.25
N ALA A 261 -1.59 -6.97 12.83
CA ALA A 261 -0.51 -7.26 11.89
C ALA A 261 -1.05 -8.10 10.74
N ILE A 262 -0.42 -7.97 9.58
CA ILE A 262 -0.81 -8.66 8.34
C ILE A 262 0.21 -9.77 8.07
N SER A 263 -0.26 -11.02 7.98
CA SER A 263 0.57 -12.23 7.92
C SER A 263 0.19 -13.09 6.71
N ILE A 264 0.75 -12.73 5.54
CA ILE A 264 0.42 -13.35 4.25
C ILE A 264 1.62 -14.14 3.72
N THR A 265 2.79 -13.50 3.66
CA THR A 265 4.04 -14.03 3.09
C THR A 265 4.59 -15.22 3.88
N GLU A 266 5.18 -16.17 3.17
CA GLU A 266 5.84 -17.37 3.70
C GLU A 266 7.30 -17.41 3.25
N PRO A 267 8.18 -18.16 3.96
CA PRO A 267 9.61 -18.21 3.61
C PRO A 267 9.91 -18.49 2.13
N ASN A 268 9.08 -19.33 1.49
CA ASN A 268 9.23 -19.71 0.08
C ASN A 268 8.17 -19.07 -0.85
N THR A 269 7.29 -18.21 -0.32
CA THR A 269 6.14 -17.69 -1.06
C THR A 269 5.90 -16.21 -0.74
N GLY A 270 6.28 -15.33 -1.66
CA GLY A 270 6.07 -13.88 -1.59
C GLY A 270 5.13 -13.38 -2.68
N SER A 271 5.66 -13.17 -3.89
CA SER A 271 4.92 -12.59 -5.01
C SER A 271 3.75 -13.48 -5.48
N ASP A 272 3.92 -14.80 -5.45
CA ASP A 272 2.85 -15.76 -5.78
C ASP A 272 1.99 -16.10 -4.55
N VAL A 273 1.16 -15.15 -4.12
CA VAL A 273 0.28 -15.32 -2.96
C VAL A 273 -0.67 -16.51 -3.10
N ALA A 274 -1.01 -16.93 -4.32
CA ALA A 274 -1.89 -18.08 -4.56
C ALA A 274 -1.26 -19.42 -4.13
N ALA A 275 0.07 -19.48 -4.05
CA ALA A 275 0.84 -20.64 -3.63
C ALA A 275 1.03 -20.77 -2.10
N VAL A 276 0.41 -19.90 -1.29
CA VAL A 276 0.43 -19.98 0.18
C VAL A 276 0.11 -21.40 0.66
N SER A 277 0.90 -21.89 1.62
CA SER A 277 0.95 -23.30 2.04
C SER A 277 0.64 -23.51 3.52
N LEU A 278 0.66 -22.47 4.36
CA LEU A 278 0.26 -22.52 5.77
C LEU A 278 -1.09 -23.24 5.88
N LYS A 279 -1.12 -24.39 6.54
CA LYS A 279 -2.28 -25.28 6.57
C LYS A 279 -3.25 -24.83 7.65
N ALA A 280 -4.54 -24.76 7.33
CA ALA A 280 -5.63 -24.63 8.29
C ALA A 280 -6.51 -25.90 8.21
N SER A 281 -6.41 -26.78 9.21
CA SER A 281 -7.18 -28.03 9.25
C SER A 281 -8.41 -27.89 10.14
N ARG A 282 -9.59 -28.37 9.70
CA ARG A 282 -10.79 -28.37 10.53
C ARG A 282 -10.60 -29.18 11.80
N THR A 283 -11.13 -28.68 12.91
CA THR A 283 -11.21 -29.37 14.21
C THR A 283 -12.55 -29.01 14.88
N GLY A 284 -12.81 -29.56 16.07
CA GLY A 284 -14.01 -29.22 16.84
C GLY A 284 -14.07 -27.72 17.14
N GLY A 285 -15.07 -27.03 16.58
CA GLY A 285 -15.32 -25.60 16.83
C GLY A 285 -14.40 -24.62 16.08
N GLY A 286 -13.52 -25.09 15.19
CA GLY A 286 -12.61 -24.18 14.49
C GLY A 286 -11.56 -24.88 13.62
N TRP A 287 -10.36 -24.30 13.64
CA TRP A 287 -9.25 -24.64 12.76
C TRP A 287 -7.95 -24.77 13.54
N LEU A 288 -7.07 -25.68 13.12
CA LEU A 288 -5.69 -25.76 13.57
C LEU A 288 -4.77 -25.25 12.47
N LEU A 289 -4.03 -24.18 12.78
CA LEU A 289 -3.03 -23.59 11.89
C LEU A 289 -1.68 -24.24 12.13
N ASN A 290 -1.02 -24.65 11.03
CA ASN A 290 0.28 -25.33 11.05
C ASN A 290 1.17 -24.84 9.91
N GLY A 291 2.39 -24.41 10.27
CA GLY A 291 3.42 -23.95 9.34
C GLY A 291 3.98 -22.57 9.69
N ALA A 292 4.59 -21.90 8.72
CA ALA A 292 5.33 -20.67 8.95
C ALA A 292 4.78 -19.48 8.14
N LYS A 293 4.92 -18.28 8.69
CA LYS A 293 4.85 -17.00 7.99
C LYS A 293 6.16 -16.24 8.20
N THR A 294 6.44 -15.28 7.34
CA THR A 294 7.63 -14.42 7.44
C THR A 294 7.28 -12.98 7.06
N TRP A 295 8.17 -12.04 7.35
CA TRP A 295 7.96 -10.61 7.13
C TRP A 295 6.68 -10.06 7.78
N CYS A 296 6.26 -10.65 8.91
CA CYS A 296 5.04 -10.28 9.61
C CYS A 296 5.28 -9.04 10.48
N THR A 297 5.22 -7.87 9.85
CA THR A 297 5.45 -6.59 10.53
C THR A 297 4.46 -6.37 11.67
N PHE A 298 4.98 -5.95 12.83
CA PHE A 298 4.24 -5.63 14.05
C PHE A 298 3.61 -6.82 14.78
N ALA A 299 3.92 -8.05 14.36
CA ALA A 299 3.33 -9.24 14.94
C ALA A 299 3.59 -9.39 16.45
N GLY A 300 4.75 -8.93 16.96
CA GLY A 300 5.00 -8.93 18.41
C GLY A 300 3.97 -8.10 19.17
N ARG A 301 3.82 -6.83 18.76
CA ARG A 301 3.03 -5.80 19.46
C ARG A 301 1.54 -5.77 19.10
N SER A 302 1.07 -6.60 18.17
CA SER A 302 -0.35 -6.69 17.77
C SER A 302 -1.14 -7.77 18.51
N GLU A 303 -2.39 -7.53 18.86
CA GLU A 303 -3.33 -8.51 19.41
C GLU A 303 -3.98 -9.39 18.34
N VAL A 304 -4.11 -8.86 17.12
CA VAL A 304 -4.80 -9.53 16.01
C VAL A 304 -3.87 -9.73 14.84
N LEU A 305 -3.68 -10.98 14.41
CA LEU A 305 -2.98 -11.32 13.17
C LEU A 305 -4.00 -11.63 12.09
N VAL A 306 -3.96 -10.91 10.96
CA VAL A 306 -4.72 -11.24 9.76
C VAL A 306 -3.92 -12.26 8.96
N VAL A 307 -4.32 -13.53 9.01
CA VAL A 307 -3.54 -14.67 8.50
C VAL A 307 -4.22 -15.30 7.29
N LEU A 308 -3.53 -15.35 6.15
CA LEU A 308 -3.97 -16.12 4.98
C LEU A 308 -3.44 -17.55 5.09
N ALA A 309 -4.34 -18.53 5.06
CA ALA A 309 -4.00 -19.95 5.17
C ALA A 309 -4.80 -20.79 4.17
N ARG A 310 -4.27 -21.97 3.86
CA ARG A 310 -4.89 -22.96 2.97
C ARG A 310 -5.83 -23.87 3.77
N THR A 311 -7.14 -23.73 3.54
CA THR A 311 -8.16 -24.59 4.15
C THR A 311 -8.48 -25.81 3.30
N ASN A 312 -8.35 -25.69 1.97
CA ASN A 312 -8.49 -26.83 1.06
C ASN A 312 -7.10 -27.42 0.72
N PRO A 313 -6.84 -28.70 1.04
CA PRO A 313 -5.54 -29.33 0.77
C PRO A 313 -5.24 -29.52 -0.72
N ASP A 314 -6.24 -29.44 -1.60
CA ASP A 314 -6.04 -29.50 -3.05
C ASP A 314 -5.36 -28.21 -3.55
N THR A 315 -4.06 -28.30 -3.78
CA THR A 315 -3.23 -27.20 -4.28
C THR A 315 -3.58 -26.80 -5.71
N SER A 316 -4.23 -27.67 -6.50
CA SER A 316 -4.64 -27.35 -7.88
C SER A 316 -5.72 -26.27 -7.95
N LEU A 317 -6.42 -26.03 -6.84
CA LEU A 317 -7.38 -24.93 -6.70
C LEU A 317 -6.70 -23.54 -6.64
N GLY A 318 -5.38 -23.51 -6.44
CA GLY A 318 -4.61 -22.27 -6.32
C GLY A 318 -5.19 -21.36 -5.25
N TYR A 319 -5.52 -20.12 -5.65
CA TYR A 319 -6.08 -19.10 -4.77
C TYR A 319 -7.46 -19.44 -4.18
N LYS A 320 -8.23 -20.34 -4.83
CA LYS A 320 -9.57 -20.75 -4.36
C LYS A 320 -9.51 -21.69 -3.14
N GLY A 321 -8.33 -22.22 -2.82
CA GLY A 321 -8.10 -23.03 -1.62
C GLY A 321 -7.74 -22.22 -0.38
N LEU A 322 -7.67 -20.89 -0.49
CA LEU A 322 -7.17 -20.00 0.56
C LEU A 322 -8.30 -19.28 1.30
N SER A 323 -8.12 -19.12 2.61
CA SER A 323 -9.07 -18.52 3.55
C SER A 323 -8.35 -17.55 4.48
N LEU A 324 -9.04 -16.49 4.92
CA LEU A 324 -8.46 -15.40 5.71
C LEU A 324 -8.99 -15.42 7.14
N PHE A 325 -8.08 -15.44 8.11
CA PHE A 325 -8.38 -15.60 9.53
C PHE A 325 -7.98 -14.39 10.35
N LEU A 326 -8.74 -14.08 11.40
CA LEU A 326 -8.38 -13.15 12.47
C LEU A 326 -7.87 -13.94 13.68
N VAL A 327 -6.56 -14.03 13.85
CA VAL A 327 -5.93 -14.84 14.89
C VAL A 327 -5.58 -13.96 16.08
N LYS A 328 -6.24 -14.21 17.23
CA LYS A 328 -6.02 -13.44 18.46
C LYS A 328 -4.86 -14.00 19.28
N LYS A 329 -4.05 -13.11 19.85
CA LYS A 329 -2.98 -13.44 20.81
C LYS A 329 -2.70 -12.27 21.77
N PRO A 330 -1.95 -12.49 22.86
CA PRO A 330 -1.42 -11.41 23.69
C PRO A 330 -0.35 -10.57 22.96
N ILE A 331 -0.14 -9.35 23.45
CA ILE A 331 0.98 -8.46 23.06
C ILE A 331 2.28 -9.00 23.67
N TYR A 332 3.36 -8.96 22.90
CA TYR A 332 4.73 -9.16 23.37
C TYR A 332 5.59 -7.97 22.94
N LYS A 333 6.57 -7.62 23.77
CA LYS A 333 7.57 -6.58 23.50
C LYS A 333 8.90 -7.21 23.11
N GLY A 334 9.67 -6.51 22.30
CA GLY A 334 11.00 -6.90 21.84
C GLY A 334 10.98 -8.02 20.79
N HIS A 335 12.12 -8.65 20.61
CA HIS A 335 12.46 -9.37 19.38
C HIS A 335 11.97 -10.82 19.28
N SER A 336 11.29 -11.35 20.28
CA SER A 336 10.79 -12.73 20.22
C SER A 336 9.65 -12.98 21.18
N PHE A 337 8.77 -13.92 20.83
CA PHE A 337 7.73 -14.39 21.72
C PHE A 337 7.39 -15.86 21.49
N SER A 338 6.79 -16.48 22.51
CA SER A 338 6.17 -17.80 22.43
C SER A 338 4.86 -17.77 23.19
N HIS A 339 3.76 -18.00 22.48
CA HIS A 339 2.42 -18.03 23.05
C HIS A 339 1.85 -19.44 22.94
N LYS A 340 1.57 -20.05 24.10
CA LYS A 340 0.90 -21.35 24.20
C LYS A 340 -0.55 -21.16 24.64
N GLN A 341 -1.48 -21.75 23.90
CA GLN A 341 -2.90 -21.69 24.26
C GLN A 341 -3.24 -22.73 25.34
N LYS A 342 -4.28 -22.46 26.14
CA LYS A 342 -4.69 -23.35 27.25
C LYS A 342 -5.05 -24.77 26.78
N GLN A 343 -5.63 -24.88 25.59
CA GLN A 343 -6.08 -26.14 24.98
C GLN A 343 -5.00 -26.85 24.13
N GLY A 344 -3.74 -26.41 24.23
CA GLY A 344 -2.67 -26.87 23.35
C GLY A 344 -2.50 -25.97 22.12
N GLY A 345 -1.40 -26.17 21.40
CA GLY A 345 -1.00 -25.32 20.29
C GLY A 345 -0.10 -24.15 20.71
N THR A 346 0.85 -23.81 19.84
CA THR A 346 1.86 -22.77 20.09
C THR A 346 2.00 -21.86 18.87
N LEU A 347 2.13 -20.57 19.11
CA LEU A 347 2.55 -19.57 18.13
C LEU A 347 3.83 -18.92 18.65
N THR A 348 4.92 -19.06 17.90
CA THR A 348 6.19 -18.38 18.18
C THR A 348 6.46 -17.31 17.15
N GLY A 349 7.16 -16.25 17.56
CA GLY A 349 7.62 -15.20 16.68
C GLY A 349 9.06 -14.81 16.98
N LYS A 350 9.85 -14.58 15.95
CA LYS A 350 11.22 -14.05 16.05
C LYS A 350 11.40 -12.91 15.07
N ALA A 351 11.81 -11.75 15.57
CA ALA A 351 12.09 -10.59 14.75
C ALA A 351 13.28 -10.86 13.82
N ILE A 352 13.12 -10.44 12.58
CA ILE A 352 14.10 -10.50 11.51
C ILE A 352 14.96 -9.23 11.61
N ALA A 353 16.28 -9.39 11.60
CA ALA A 353 17.18 -8.25 11.55
C ALA A 353 17.07 -7.55 10.18
N THR A 354 16.69 -6.27 10.17
CA THR A 354 16.50 -5.47 8.95
C THR A 354 17.50 -4.31 8.87
N LEU A 355 17.81 -3.82 7.66
CA LEU A 355 18.68 -2.64 7.51
C LEU A 355 18.06 -1.38 8.13
N GLY A 356 16.73 -1.23 8.02
CA GLY A 356 15.96 -0.11 8.57
C GLY A 356 14.55 -0.54 8.93
N TYR A 357 13.60 0.41 8.95
CA TYR A 357 12.20 0.13 9.32
C TYR A 357 12.08 -0.55 10.69
N ARG A 358 12.71 0.08 11.69
CA ARG A 358 12.74 -0.34 13.10
C ARG A 358 11.56 0.26 13.87
N GLY A 359 11.24 -0.27 15.05
CA GLY A 359 10.06 0.10 15.83
C GLY A 359 8.98 -0.97 15.82
N MET A 360 8.45 -1.31 14.64
CA MET A 360 7.40 -2.34 14.55
C MET A 360 7.99 -3.76 14.60
N HIS A 361 9.21 -3.90 14.09
CA HIS A 361 9.89 -5.15 13.74
C HIS A 361 9.08 -6.03 12.76
N SER A 362 9.76 -6.83 11.94
CA SER A 362 9.13 -7.84 11.09
C SER A 362 9.49 -9.22 11.62
N TYR A 363 8.51 -10.12 11.75
CA TYR A 363 8.72 -11.41 12.41
C TYR A 363 8.61 -12.59 11.44
N ASP A 364 9.46 -13.59 11.65
CA ASP A 364 9.14 -14.98 11.33
C ASP A 364 8.16 -15.50 12.37
N LEU A 365 7.07 -16.11 11.93
CA LEU A 365 6.06 -16.73 12.78
C LEU A 365 5.99 -18.22 12.51
N PHE A 366 5.84 -19.02 13.55
CA PHE A 366 5.61 -20.46 13.44
C PHE A 366 4.40 -20.88 14.27
N PHE A 367 3.44 -21.50 13.58
CA PHE A 367 2.20 -22.04 14.14
C PHE A 367 2.34 -23.56 14.24
N GLU A 368 2.13 -24.09 15.43
CA GLU A 368 2.10 -25.53 15.72
C GLU A 368 0.77 -25.86 16.38
N ASP A 369 -0.12 -26.52 15.65
CA ASP A 369 -1.49 -26.83 16.07
C ASP A 369 -2.21 -25.65 16.75
N TYR A 370 -1.99 -24.44 16.24
CA TYR A 370 -2.54 -23.23 16.86
C TYR A 370 -4.04 -23.12 16.54
N PHE A 371 -4.88 -23.14 17.56
CA PHE A 371 -6.32 -23.14 17.38
C PHE A 371 -6.85 -21.74 17.07
N VAL A 372 -7.74 -21.68 16.08
CA VAL A 372 -8.50 -20.50 15.68
C VAL A 372 -9.99 -20.85 15.64
N PRO A 373 -10.86 -20.15 16.39
CA PRO A 373 -12.31 -20.38 16.35
C PRO A 373 -12.91 -20.27 14.95
N ALA A 374 -13.99 -21.01 14.66
CA ALA A 374 -14.66 -20.94 13.37
C ALA A 374 -15.18 -19.52 13.05
N GLU A 375 -15.66 -18.79 14.04
CA GLU A 375 -16.14 -17.39 13.94
C GLU A 375 -15.03 -16.39 13.59
N ASN A 376 -13.76 -16.80 13.62
CA ASN A 376 -12.62 -15.95 13.27
C ASN A 376 -12.15 -16.15 11.82
N LEU A 377 -12.74 -17.08 11.08
CA LEU A 377 -12.65 -17.13 9.62
C LEU A 377 -13.51 -16.00 9.05
N ILE A 378 -12.94 -15.04 8.33
CA ILE A 378 -13.70 -13.91 7.77
C ILE A 378 -14.76 -14.45 6.81
N GLY A 379 -16.03 -14.12 7.07
CA GLY A 379 -17.19 -14.65 6.33
C GLY A 379 -17.68 -16.02 6.80
N GLU A 380 -17.06 -16.59 7.84
CA GLU A 380 -17.35 -17.89 8.43
C GLU A 380 -17.37 -19.00 7.35
N GLU A 381 -18.33 -19.92 7.38
CA GLU A 381 -18.45 -20.98 6.39
C GLU A 381 -18.54 -20.43 4.95
N GLN A 382 -19.24 -19.30 4.76
CA GLN A 382 -19.38 -18.66 3.45
C GLN A 382 -18.09 -17.96 2.98
N GLY A 383 -17.13 -17.74 3.86
CA GLY A 383 -15.84 -17.12 3.58
C GLY A 383 -14.74 -18.11 3.21
N GLU A 384 -14.96 -19.41 3.40
CA GLU A 384 -13.97 -20.43 3.05
C GLU A 384 -13.64 -20.40 1.55
N GLY A 385 -12.35 -20.42 1.21
CA GLY A 385 -11.87 -20.34 -0.18
C GLY A 385 -11.94 -18.95 -0.80
N LYS A 386 -12.41 -17.93 -0.06
CA LYS A 386 -12.48 -16.53 -0.51
C LYS A 386 -11.36 -15.65 0.02
N GLY A 387 -10.44 -16.21 0.81
CA GLY A 387 -9.38 -15.46 1.50
C GLY A 387 -8.46 -14.67 0.57
N PHE A 388 -8.20 -15.17 -0.64
CA PHE A 388 -7.43 -14.44 -1.64
C PHE A 388 -8.14 -13.15 -2.07
N TYR A 389 -9.45 -13.19 -2.33
CA TYR A 389 -10.23 -12.03 -2.73
C TYR A 389 -10.26 -10.95 -1.63
N TYR A 390 -10.46 -11.37 -0.38
CA TYR A 390 -10.43 -10.45 0.77
C TYR A 390 -9.04 -9.84 0.98
N THR A 391 -7.97 -10.61 0.76
CA THR A 391 -6.59 -10.11 0.78
C THR A 391 -6.36 -9.07 -0.31
N MET A 392 -6.83 -9.32 -1.55
CA MET A 392 -6.69 -8.38 -2.66
C MET A 392 -7.46 -7.07 -2.43
N ALA A 393 -8.65 -7.13 -1.81
CA ALA A 393 -9.40 -5.95 -1.40
C ALA A 393 -8.59 -5.08 -0.42
N GLY A 394 -7.90 -5.71 0.54
CA GLY A 394 -6.99 -5.02 1.45
C GLY A 394 -5.76 -4.42 0.75
N PHE A 395 -5.14 -5.15 -0.17
CA PHE A 395 -3.93 -4.69 -0.89
C PHE A 395 -4.17 -3.46 -1.78
N ALA A 396 -5.39 -3.26 -2.29
CA ALA A 396 -5.72 -2.05 -3.03
C ALA A 396 -5.51 -0.79 -2.16
N GLY A 397 -6.01 -0.79 -0.91
CA GLY A 397 -5.72 0.28 0.06
C GLY A 397 -4.25 0.34 0.44
N GLY A 398 -3.60 -0.82 0.62
CA GLY A 398 -2.17 -0.92 0.92
C GLY A 398 -1.26 -0.25 -0.12
N ARG A 399 -1.62 -0.28 -1.42
CA ARG A 399 -0.85 0.38 -2.49
C ARG A 399 -0.90 1.90 -2.38
N ILE A 400 -2.08 2.47 -2.16
CA ILE A 400 -2.28 3.91 -1.94
C ILE A 400 -1.51 4.35 -0.69
N GLN A 401 -1.63 3.60 0.40
CA GLN A 401 -0.85 3.78 1.62
C GLN A 401 0.66 3.69 1.41
N THR A 402 1.13 2.90 0.45
CA THR A 402 2.57 2.82 0.11
C THR A 402 3.03 4.08 -0.60
N ALA A 403 2.22 4.62 -1.52
CA ALA A 403 2.51 5.89 -2.17
C ALA A 403 2.57 7.04 -1.15
N ALA A 404 1.57 7.14 -0.26
CA ALA A 404 1.54 8.15 0.81
C ALA A 404 2.79 8.09 1.72
N ARG A 405 3.20 6.87 2.10
CA ARG A 405 4.45 6.65 2.88
C ARG A 405 5.74 6.97 2.14
N ALA A 406 5.71 7.01 0.81
CA ALA A 406 6.86 7.38 0.00
C ALA A 406 6.91 8.89 -0.27
N THR A 407 5.74 9.55 -0.30
CA THR A 407 5.62 11.00 -0.44
C THR A 407 6.09 11.73 0.81
N GLY A 408 5.67 11.26 2.00
CA GLY A 408 6.09 11.82 3.28
C GLY A 408 7.40 11.22 3.76
#